data_AF-A0A971RN08-F1
#
_entry.id   AF-A0A971RN08-F1
#
_cell.length_a   1.000
_cell.length_b   1.000
_cell.length_c   1.000
_cell.angle_alpha   90.00
_cell.angle_beta   90.00
_cell.angle_gamma   90.00
#
_symmetry.space_group_name_H-M   'P 1'
#
loop_
_entity.id
_entity.type
_entity.pdbx_description
1 polymer ?
#
loop_
_entity_poly.entity_id
_entity_poly.type
_entity_poly.pdbx_seq_one_letter_code
_entity_poly.pdbx_strand_id
1 'polypeptide(L)'
;AIELRKTVKFKYYAPSGDSEREVEPYYLIFKWSSWYIYGFCLLREDFRMFKLNRMDKIVQEASFRQGREVPMPDLSNEKVFPGKIMAKAVFDSSMKWHLIEEFGVDSFTVQPDGSLLFEYEYSNDESLLTWILSCRDKVTVLEPEYIREELYRITSDIAKRYEQN
;
A
#
# COMPACT_ATOMS: atom_id res chain seq x y z
N ALA A 1 11.07 17.57 14.94
CA ALA A 1 11.14 18.18 13.60
C ALA A 1 9.87 18.93 13.21
N ILE A 2 8.70 18.28 13.06
CA ILE A 2 7.43 18.96 12.67
C ILE A 2 7.07 20.09 13.66
N GLU A 3 6.93 19.78 14.95
CA GLU A 3 6.58 20.76 15.98
C GLU A 3 7.59 21.90 16.09
N LEU A 4 8.88 21.56 15.93
CA LEU A 4 9.99 22.50 16.01
C LEU A 4 10.22 23.28 14.70
N ARG A 5 9.44 22.99 13.65
CA ARG A 5 9.64 23.53 12.28
C ARG A 5 11.10 23.44 11.85
N LYS A 6 11.61 22.21 11.78
CA LYS A 6 12.97 21.88 11.36
C LYS A 6 12.95 20.87 10.22
N THR A 7 13.78 21.08 9.21
CA THR A 7 13.99 20.09 8.15
C THR A 7 14.58 18.81 8.73
N VAL A 8 14.37 17.72 8.00
CA VAL A 8 14.97 16.43 8.27
C VAL A 8 15.73 15.98 7.03
N LYS A 9 16.99 15.60 7.23
CA LYS A 9 17.82 14.94 6.24
C LYS A 9 17.91 13.45 6.54
N PHE A 10 17.79 12.60 5.52
CA PHE A 10 17.81 11.14 5.68
C PHE A 10 18.24 10.43 4.40
N LYS A 11 18.75 9.20 4.54
CA LYS A 11 18.87 8.25 3.44
C LYS A 11 17.51 7.57 3.22
N TYR A 12 17.08 7.45 1.97
CA TYR A 12 15.80 6.87 1.61
C TYR A 12 15.97 5.72 0.64
N TYR A 13 15.43 4.55 1.00
CA TYR A 13 15.44 3.33 0.18
C TYR A 13 14.17 3.26 -0.67
N ALA A 14 14.32 3.06 -1.99
CA ALA A 14 13.18 2.93 -2.91
C ALA A 14 13.49 1.93 -4.03
N PRO A 15 12.47 1.34 -4.68
CA PRO A 15 12.67 0.45 -5.83
C PRO A 15 13.46 1.11 -6.98
N SER A 16 13.33 2.42 -7.15
CA SER A 16 14.08 3.21 -8.14
C SER A 16 15.54 3.50 -7.73
N GLY A 17 15.97 3.06 -6.55
CA GLY A 17 17.29 3.29 -5.99
C GLY A 17 17.32 4.12 -4.71
N ASP A 18 18.41 3.95 -3.96
CA ASP A 18 18.71 4.68 -2.74
C ASP A 18 19.07 6.13 -3.02
N SER A 19 18.73 7.02 -2.10
CA SER A 19 19.08 8.44 -2.28
C SER A 19 19.02 9.24 -0.98
N GLU A 20 19.72 10.37 -0.92
CA GLU A 20 19.57 11.33 0.17
C GLU A 20 18.39 12.27 -0.08
N ARG A 21 17.68 12.61 0.99
CA ARG A 21 16.54 13.52 0.97
C ARG A 21 16.68 14.52 2.10
N GLU A 22 16.31 15.77 1.80
CA GLU A 22 16.08 16.81 2.78
C GLU A 22 14.65 17.31 2.59
N VAL A 23 13.88 17.30 3.67
CA VAL A 23 12.44 17.54 3.63
C VAL A 23 12.05 18.48 4.75
N GLU A 24 11.17 19.43 4.46
CA GLU A 24 10.39 20.18 5.44
C GLU A 24 9.15 19.34 5.82
N PRO A 25 9.11 18.67 6.99
CA PRO A 25 7.99 17.80 7.32
C PRO A 25 6.81 18.61 7.88
N TYR A 26 5.59 18.31 7.44
CA TYR A 26 4.37 19.01 7.85
C TYR A 26 3.35 18.09 8.53
N TYR A 27 3.13 16.88 8.02
CA TYR A 27 2.18 15.93 8.61
C TYR A 27 2.80 14.56 8.83
N LEU A 28 2.38 13.90 9.91
CA LEU A 28 2.59 12.47 10.13
C LEU A 28 1.25 11.76 9.87
N ILE A 29 1.23 10.88 8.88
CA ILE A 29 0.01 10.28 8.34
C ILE A 29 0.09 8.76 8.46
N PHE A 30 -0.94 8.15 9.02
CA PHE A 30 -1.11 6.70 8.98
C PHE A 30 -2.09 6.33 7.86
N LYS A 31 -1.61 5.60 6.85
CA LYS A 31 -2.40 5.14 5.69
C LYS A 31 -1.77 3.86 5.13
N TRP A 32 -2.53 3.00 4.45
CA TRP A 32 -2.03 1.74 3.86
C TRP A 32 -1.14 0.92 4.82
N SER A 33 -1.61 0.79 6.06
CA SER A 33 -0.94 0.06 7.14
C SER A 33 0.51 0.52 7.42
N SER A 34 0.80 1.80 7.19
CA SER A 34 2.12 2.35 7.49
C SER A 34 2.10 3.85 7.82
N TRP A 35 3.18 4.29 8.43
CA TRP A 35 3.41 5.69 8.76
C TRP A 35 4.21 6.39 7.66
N TYR A 36 3.73 7.57 7.29
CA TYR A 36 4.33 8.43 6.28
C TYR A 36 4.55 9.82 6.84
N ILE A 37 5.68 10.42 6.49
CA ILE A 37 5.81 11.88 6.58
C ILE A 37 5.35 12.49 5.27
N TYR A 38 4.50 13.50 5.34
CA TYR A 38 4.20 14.39 4.22
C TYR A 38 4.97 15.68 4.40
N GLY A 39 5.75 16.04 3.39
CA GLY A 39 6.63 17.19 3.48
C GLY A 39 7.10 17.73 2.13
N PHE A 40 7.57 18.98 2.14
CA PHE A 40 8.16 19.59 0.95
C PHE A 40 9.59 19.08 0.77
N CYS A 41 9.85 18.34 -0.30
CA CYS A 41 11.15 17.77 -0.62
C CYS A 41 12.01 18.83 -1.31
N LEU A 42 13.12 19.24 -0.69
CA LEU A 42 13.98 20.30 -1.22
C LEU A 42 14.64 19.91 -2.53
N LEU A 43 14.98 18.62 -2.70
CA LEU A 43 15.60 18.10 -3.92
C LEU A 43 14.64 18.09 -5.12
N ARG A 44 13.34 17.89 -4.88
CA ARG A 44 12.33 17.77 -5.94
C ARG A 44 11.45 19.00 -6.07
N GLU A 45 11.62 19.96 -5.16
CA GLU A 45 10.86 21.20 -5.06
C GLU A 45 9.35 20.98 -5.07
N ASP A 46 8.89 19.91 -4.41
CA ASP A 46 7.49 19.49 -4.42
C ASP A 46 7.11 18.74 -3.14
N PHE A 47 5.82 18.74 -2.81
CA PHE A 47 5.28 18.01 -1.67
C PHE A 47 5.19 16.51 -1.96
N ARG A 48 5.76 15.69 -1.06
CA ARG A 48 5.83 14.23 -1.22
C ARG A 48 5.60 13.50 0.09
N MET A 49 5.14 12.26 -0.04
CA MET A 49 5.06 11.31 1.06
C MET A 49 6.29 10.41 1.10
N PHE A 50 6.85 10.21 2.29
CA PHE A 50 7.97 9.29 2.54
C PHE A 50 7.56 8.28 3.61
N LYS A 51 7.67 6.98 3.31
CA LYS A 51 7.34 5.90 4.25
C LYS A 51 8.43 5.84 5.32
N LEU A 52 8.07 5.90 6.60
CA LEU A 52 9.03 5.95 7.70
C LEU A 52 10.01 4.76 7.69
N ASN A 53 9.52 3.55 7.43
CA ASN A 53 10.34 2.33 7.41
C ASN A 53 11.38 2.30 6.28
N ARG A 54 11.36 3.27 5.35
CA ARG A 54 12.35 3.42 4.27
C ARG A 54 13.36 4.53 4.56
N MET A 55 13.26 5.20 5.70
CA MET A 55 14.15 6.29 6.11
C MET A 55 15.22 5.75 7.06
N ASP A 56 16.46 6.15 6.83
CA ASP A 56 17.63 5.76 7.62
C ASP A 56 18.55 6.97 7.83
N LYS A 57 19.39 6.91 8.88
CA LYS A 57 20.31 7.99 9.28
C LYS A 57 19.63 9.36 9.34
N ILE A 58 18.49 9.42 10.03
CA ILE A 58 17.69 10.64 10.14
C ILE A 58 18.44 11.66 11.00
N VAL A 59 18.68 12.84 10.43
CA VAL A 59 19.29 14.00 11.10
C VAL A 59 18.32 15.17 11.00
N GLN A 60 18.16 15.90 12.09
CA GLN A 60 17.37 17.12 12.12
C GLN A 60 18.27 18.32 11.82
N GLU A 61 17.87 19.16 10.88
CA GLU A 61 18.61 20.32 10.43
C GLU A 61 17.91 21.63 10.84
N ALA A 62 18.59 22.78 10.69
CA ALA A 62 18.10 24.08 11.18
C ALA A 62 17.35 24.93 10.14
N SER A 63 17.31 24.50 8.88
CA SER A 63 16.59 25.18 7.80
C SER A 63 15.10 24.82 7.86
N PHE A 64 14.19 25.78 7.78
CA PHE A 64 12.77 25.52 7.51
C PHE A 64 12.12 26.80 6.99
N ARG A 65 11.61 26.78 5.77
CA ARG A 65 10.99 27.96 5.19
C ARG A 65 9.62 28.20 5.82
N GLN A 66 9.41 29.38 6.39
CA GLN A 66 8.10 29.77 6.90
C GLN A 66 7.16 30.20 5.77
N GLY A 67 5.86 30.05 6.00
CA GLY A 67 4.81 30.63 5.15
C GLY A 67 4.52 29.88 3.85
N ARG A 68 4.97 28.62 3.71
CA ARG A 68 4.48 27.79 2.59
C ARG A 68 3.01 27.43 2.83
N GLU A 69 2.20 27.58 1.80
CA GLU A 69 0.89 26.97 1.75
C GLU A 69 1.06 25.46 1.56
N VAL A 70 0.48 24.68 2.49
CA VAL A 70 0.63 23.23 2.52
C VAL A 70 -0.67 22.62 2.03
N PRO A 71 -0.72 22.05 0.82
CA PRO A 71 -1.90 21.35 0.36
C PRO A 71 -2.10 20.10 1.21
N MET A 72 -3.36 19.75 1.48
CA MET A 72 -3.64 18.44 2.06
C MET A 72 -3.27 17.37 1.02
N PRO A 73 -2.53 16.32 1.40
CA PRO A 73 -2.26 15.23 0.49
C PRO A 73 -3.57 14.56 0.10
N ASP A 74 -3.72 14.28 -1.19
CA ASP A 74 -4.80 13.45 -1.67
C ASP A 74 -4.47 11.99 -1.35
N LEU A 75 -5.12 11.46 -0.32
CA LEU A 75 -4.92 10.11 0.19
C LEU A 75 -5.92 9.11 -0.42
N SER A 76 -6.64 9.49 -1.48
CA SER A 76 -7.52 8.57 -2.21
C SER A 76 -6.68 7.48 -2.87
N ASN A 77 -7.17 6.23 -2.79
CA ASN A 77 -6.52 5.11 -3.46
C ASN A 77 -6.49 5.36 -4.98
N GLU A 78 -7.57 5.89 -5.56
CA GLU A 78 -7.72 6.17 -6.99
C GLU A 78 -6.61 7.07 -7.58
N LYS A 79 -6.09 8.04 -6.82
CA LYS A 79 -5.06 8.93 -7.35
C LYS A 79 -3.64 8.40 -7.14
N VAL A 80 -3.42 7.70 -6.03
CA VAL A 80 -2.09 7.18 -5.67
C VAL A 80 -1.82 5.84 -6.34
N PHE A 81 -2.89 5.06 -6.51
CA PHE A 81 -2.93 3.71 -7.04
C PHE A 81 -4.16 3.60 -7.96
N PRO A 82 -4.14 4.26 -9.14
CA PRO A 82 -5.29 4.27 -10.03
C PRO A 82 -5.72 2.86 -10.37
N GLY A 83 -6.97 2.53 -10.00
CA GLY A 83 -7.63 1.26 -10.29
C GLY A 83 -7.64 1.01 -11.79
N LYS A 84 -7.20 -0.18 -12.20
CA LYS A 84 -7.21 -0.61 -13.61
C LYS A 84 -7.84 -1.97 -13.80
N ILE A 85 -8.03 -2.72 -12.72
CA ILE A 85 -8.43 -4.12 -12.74
C ILE A 85 -9.57 -4.29 -11.76
N MET A 86 -10.73 -4.74 -12.25
CA MET A 86 -11.81 -5.18 -11.39
C MET A 86 -11.55 -6.62 -10.98
N ALA A 87 -11.37 -6.86 -9.69
CA ALA A 87 -11.19 -8.20 -9.14
C ALA A 87 -12.51 -8.69 -8.56
N LYS A 88 -12.90 -9.91 -8.92
CA LYS A 88 -14.04 -10.62 -8.35
C LYS A 88 -13.55 -11.90 -7.71
N ALA A 89 -13.85 -12.09 -6.43
CA ALA A 89 -13.39 -13.25 -5.69
C ALA A 89 -14.42 -13.69 -4.63
N VAL A 90 -14.37 -14.97 -4.27
CA VAL A 90 -15.16 -15.53 -3.17
C VAL A 90 -14.21 -15.87 -2.02
N PHE A 91 -14.53 -15.37 -0.84
CA PHE A 91 -13.78 -15.61 0.38
C PHE A 91 -14.53 -16.51 1.34
N ASP A 92 -13.78 -17.28 2.12
CA ASP A 92 -14.31 -17.96 3.30
C ASP A 92 -14.86 -16.95 4.32
N SER A 93 -15.91 -17.32 5.04
CA SER A 93 -16.54 -16.48 6.06
C SER A 93 -15.58 -15.97 7.14
N SER A 94 -14.50 -16.71 7.43
CA SER A 94 -13.44 -16.32 8.37
C SER A 94 -12.68 -15.05 7.96
N MET A 95 -12.73 -14.66 6.69
CA MET A 95 -12.05 -13.48 6.16
C MET A 95 -12.84 -12.18 6.36
N LYS A 96 -14.04 -12.24 6.95
CA LYS A 96 -14.91 -11.07 7.15
C LYS A 96 -14.20 -9.87 7.78
N TRP A 97 -13.51 -10.08 8.90
CA TRP A 97 -12.82 -9.00 9.60
C TRP A 97 -11.71 -8.38 8.75
N HIS A 98 -10.97 -9.21 8.03
CA HIS A 98 -9.88 -8.76 7.15
C HIS A 98 -10.39 -7.86 6.02
N LEU A 99 -11.48 -8.26 5.35
CA LEU A 99 -12.10 -7.46 4.29
C LEU A 99 -12.63 -6.11 4.82
N ILE A 100 -13.24 -6.11 6.02
CA ILE A 100 -13.75 -4.88 6.64
C ILE A 100 -12.62 -3.91 6.97
N GLU A 101 -11.53 -4.40 7.57
CA GLU A 101 -10.40 -3.55 7.97
C GLU A 101 -9.72 -2.87 6.78
N GLU A 102 -9.68 -3.55 5.64
CA GLU A 102 -8.95 -3.06 4.46
C GLU A 102 -9.83 -2.28 3.48
N PHE A 103 -11.07 -2.72 3.25
CA PHE A 103 -11.95 -2.20 2.22
C PHE A 103 -13.27 -1.62 2.74
N GLY A 104 -13.56 -1.80 4.03
CA GLY A 104 -14.77 -1.30 4.69
C GLY A 104 -15.90 -2.31 4.76
N VAL A 105 -16.97 -1.93 5.48
CA VAL A 105 -18.11 -2.82 5.80
C VAL A 105 -18.91 -3.27 4.58
N ASP A 106 -18.88 -2.47 3.51
CA ASP A 106 -19.62 -2.72 2.28
C ASP A 106 -18.77 -3.41 1.20
N SER A 107 -17.60 -3.95 1.57
CA SER A 107 -16.65 -4.53 0.62
C SER A 107 -17.06 -5.90 0.06
N PHE A 108 -18.10 -6.53 0.59
CA PHE A 108 -18.56 -7.84 0.14
C PHE A 108 -20.06 -8.03 0.35
N THR A 109 -20.62 -9.01 -0.35
CA THR A 109 -21.97 -9.55 -0.14
C THR A 109 -21.90 -10.95 0.45
N VAL A 110 -22.67 -11.22 1.50
CA VAL A 110 -22.76 -12.57 2.09
C VAL A 110 -23.64 -13.45 1.19
N GLN A 111 -23.10 -14.58 0.75
CA GLN A 111 -23.79 -15.56 -0.08
C GLN A 111 -24.64 -16.54 0.76
N PRO A 112 -25.60 -17.27 0.15
CA PRO A 112 -26.46 -18.21 0.89
C PRO A 112 -25.73 -19.32 1.65
N ASP A 113 -24.54 -19.71 1.18
CA ASP A 113 -23.67 -20.71 1.80
C ASP A 113 -22.77 -20.12 2.91
N GLY A 114 -22.86 -18.81 3.16
CA GLY A 114 -22.05 -18.08 4.15
C GLY A 114 -20.72 -17.56 3.62
N SER A 115 -20.34 -17.88 2.39
CA SER A 115 -19.15 -17.30 1.75
C SER A 115 -19.35 -15.81 1.43
N LEU A 116 -18.26 -15.10 1.19
CA LEU A 116 -18.26 -13.64 0.98
C LEU A 116 -17.88 -13.34 -0.47
N LEU A 117 -18.82 -12.80 -1.24
CA LEU A 117 -18.56 -12.33 -2.59
C LEU A 117 -17.97 -10.93 -2.55
N PHE A 118 -16.74 -10.77 -3.02
CA PHE A 118 -15.97 -9.53 -3.01
C PHE A 118 -15.75 -9.03 -4.44
N GLU A 119 -15.99 -7.73 -4.65
CA GLU A 119 -15.76 -7.04 -5.92
C GLU A 119 -15.07 -5.69 -5.62
N TYR A 120 -13.84 -5.51 -6.11
CA TYR A 120 -13.07 -4.29 -5.82
C TYR A 120 -12.03 -3.97 -6.90
N GLU A 121 -11.74 -2.67 -7.07
CA GLU A 121 -10.73 -2.19 -8.02
C GLU A 121 -9.32 -2.23 -7.45
N TYR A 122 -8.41 -2.87 -8.19
CA TYR A 122 -6.98 -2.91 -7.91
C TYR A 122 -6.19 -2.09 -8.91
N SER A 123 -5.07 -1.55 -8.41
CA SER A 123 -4.24 -0.63 -9.18
C SER A 123 -3.29 -1.29 -10.17
N ASN A 124 -2.89 -2.53 -9.89
CA ASN A 124 -2.03 -3.35 -10.73
C ASN A 124 -2.12 -4.83 -10.32
N ASP A 125 -1.71 -5.71 -11.24
CA ASP A 125 -1.74 -7.17 -11.07
C ASP A 125 -0.91 -7.64 -9.88
N GLU A 126 0.30 -7.09 -9.69
CA GLU A 126 1.24 -7.53 -8.64
C GLU A 126 0.66 -7.28 -7.24
N SER A 127 0.00 -6.14 -7.04
CA SER A 127 -0.63 -5.78 -5.77
C SER A 127 -1.82 -6.69 -5.48
N LEU A 128 -2.64 -6.99 -6.49
CA LEU A 128 -3.74 -7.94 -6.37
C LEU A 128 -3.23 -9.35 -6.03
N LEU A 129 -2.25 -9.85 -6.78
CA LEU A 129 -1.65 -11.18 -6.56
C LEU A 129 -1.07 -11.31 -5.15
N THR A 130 -0.28 -10.33 -4.72
CA THR A 130 0.34 -10.31 -3.38
C THR A 130 -0.72 -10.34 -2.29
N TRP A 131 -1.77 -9.53 -2.44
CA TRP A 131 -2.85 -9.47 -1.47
C TRP A 131 -3.66 -10.78 -1.41
N ILE A 132 -4.04 -11.34 -2.56
CA ILE A 132 -4.75 -12.63 -2.63
C ILE A 132 -3.94 -13.75 -2.00
N LEU A 133 -2.64 -13.83 -2.28
CA LEU A 133 -1.75 -14.83 -1.66
C LEU A 133 -1.65 -14.67 -0.14
N SER A 134 -1.76 -13.44 0.38
CA SER A 134 -1.78 -13.18 1.82
C SER A 134 -3.02 -13.78 2.52
N CYS A 135 -4.11 -13.94 1.76
CA CYS A 135 -5.35 -14.61 2.18
C CYS A 135 -5.27 -16.15 2.12
N ARG A 136 -4.17 -16.72 1.60
CA ARG A 136 -3.86 -18.15 1.59
C ARG A 136 -4.94 -18.98 0.87
N ASP A 137 -5.36 -20.10 1.47
CA ASP A 137 -6.36 -21.03 0.97
C ASP A 137 -7.81 -20.55 1.19
N LYS A 138 -8.02 -19.32 1.67
CA LYS A 138 -9.34 -18.78 2.05
C LYS A 138 -10.01 -17.94 0.97
N VAL A 139 -9.50 -17.99 -0.26
CA VAL A 139 -9.98 -17.18 -1.38
C VAL A 139 -9.94 -17.96 -2.68
N THR A 140 -10.96 -17.76 -3.51
CA THR A 140 -10.98 -18.19 -4.91
C THR A 140 -11.27 -16.99 -5.79
N VAL A 141 -10.33 -16.65 -6.67
CA VAL A 141 -10.52 -15.60 -7.67
C VAL A 141 -11.40 -16.12 -8.79
N LEU A 142 -12.46 -15.37 -9.10
CA LEU A 142 -13.37 -15.62 -10.21
C LEU A 142 -12.97 -14.82 -11.44
N GLU A 143 -12.61 -13.54 -11.25
CA GLU A 143 -12.17 -12.65 -12.33
C GLU A 143 -11.06 -11.70 -11.84
N PRO A 144 -10.13 -11.28 -12.72
CA PRO A 144 -10.01 -11.73 -14.12
C PRO A 144 -9.31 -13.10 -14.24
N GLU A 145 -9.59 -13.82 -15.32
CA GLU A 145 -9.09 -15.18 -15.55
C GLU A 145 -7.55 -15.28 -15.49
N TYR A 146 -6.85 -14.31 -16.08
CA TYR A 146 -5.37 -14.34 -16.12
C TYR A 146 -4.73 -14.26 -14.72
N ILE A 147 -5.39 -13.63 -13.75
CA ILE A 147 -4.93 -13.60 -12.36
C ILE A 147 -5.09 -14.98 -11.72
N ARG A 148 -6.18 -15.69 -12.04
CA ARG A 148 -6.41 -17.07 -11.58
C ARG A 148 -5.36 -18.03 -12.11
N GLU A 149 -5.02 -17.92 -13.40
CA GLU A 149 -3.97 -18.71 -14.04
C GLU A 149 -2.60 -18.45 -13.38
N GLU A 150 -2.27 -17.19 -13.11
CA GLU A 150 -1.02 -16.81 -12.47
C GLU A 150 -0.92 -17.30 -11.02
N LEU A 151 -2.02 -17.22 -10.26
CA LEU A 151 -2.08 -17.79 -8.90
C LEU A 151 -1.83 -19.31 -8.94
N TYR A 152 -2.48 -20.02 -9.86
CA TYR A 152 -2.28 -21.47 -10.02
C TYR A 152 -0.81 -21.80 -10.32
N ARG A 153 -0.16 -21.01 -11.19
CA ARG A 153 1.26 -21.16 -11.52
C ARG A 153 2.13 -20.95 -10.28
N ILE A 154 1.94 -19.85 -9.55
CA ILE A 154 2.69 -19.51 -8.34
C ILE A 154 2.53 -20.61 -7.28
N THR A 155 1.30 -21.03 -6.99
CA THR A 155 1.04 -22.05 -5.96
C THR A 155 1.62 -23.41 -6.34
N SER A 156 1.59 -23.76 -7.63
CA SER A 156 2.21 -24.99 -8.14
C SER A 156 3.73 -24.96 -8.00
N ASP A 157 4.37 -23.82 -8.28
CA ASP A 157 5.82 -23.66 -8.11
C ASP A 157 6.22 -23.68 -6.64
N ILE A 158 5.40 -23.11 -5.75
CA ILE A 158 5.59 -23.21 -4.29
C ILE A 158 5.49 -24.67 -3.85
N ALA A 159 4.44 -25.40 -4.24
CA ALA A 159 4.26 -26.80 -3.88
C ALA A 159 5.47 -27.66 -4.29
N LYS A 160 5.94 -27.52 -5.55
CA LYS A 160 7.13 -28.23 -6.05
C LYS A 160 8.39 -27.95 -5.22
N ARG A 161 8.60 -26.71 -4.76
CA ARG A 161 9.76 -26.37 -3.92
C ARG A 161 9.73 -27.08 -2.57
N TYR A 162 8.54 -27.31 -2.01
CA TYR A 162 8.39 -28.02 -0.74
C TYR A 162 8.36 -29.54 -0.91
N GLU A 163 8.02 -30.07 -2.09
CA GLU A 163 8.18 -31.50 -2.41
C GLU A 163 9.66 -31.91 -2.59
N GLN A 164 10.51 -30.95 -2.95
CA GLN A 164 11.95 -31.15 -3.19
C GLN A 164 12.82 -30.92 -1.95
N ASN A 165 12.24 -30.50 -0.83
CA ASN A 165 12.89 -30.38 0.47
C ASN A 165 12.45 -31.52 1.40
#